data_AF-A0A5E6QJR7-F1
#
_entry.id   AF-A0A5E6QJR7-F1
#
_cell.length_a   1.000
_cell.length_b   1.000
_cell.length_c   1.000
_cell.angle_alpha   90.00
_cell.angle_beta   90.00
_cell.angle_gamma   90.00
#
_symmetry.space_group_name_H-M   'P 1'
#
loop_
_entity.id
_entity.type
_entity.pdbx_description
1 polymer ?
#
loop_
_entity_poly.entity_id
_entity_poly.type
_entity_poly.pdbx_seq_one_letter_code
_entity_poly.pdbx_strand_id
1 'polypeptide(L)'
;MTETWYRVDNGILWIANQPIHLPHPVKVALPYDDRLAVLIEPPSNVISNKNILALSRHGKVLWYIQESPHGTQADKPYMSLHCDKNGALIAGNWNGLSYSVDWSNGSISVVSVEK
;
A
#
# COMPACT_ATOMS: atom_id res chain seq x y z
N MET A 1 21.63 -12.29 3.90
CA MET A 1 21.14 -11.60 2.68
C MET A 1 19.70 -12.03 2.52
N THR A 2 18.73 -11.13 2.70
CA THR A 2 17.33 -11.44 2.36
C THR A 2 17.24 -11.45 0.85
N GLU A 3 17.06 -12.61 0.25
CA GLU A 3 16.78 -12.70 -1.19
C GLU A 3 15.56 -11.84 -1.51
N THR A 4 15.73 -10.92 -2.45
CA THR A 4 14.63 -10.10 -2.96
C THR A 4 13.73 -10.99 -3.82
N TRP A 5 12.59 -11.38 -3.26
CA TRP A 5 11.64 -12.33 -3.86
C TRP A 5 10.56 -11.66 -4.73
N TYR A 6 10.63 -10.34 -4.90
CA TYR A 6 9.73 -9.55 -5.72
C TYR A 6 10.49 -8.49 -6.53
N ARG A 7 9.90 -8.02 -7.63
CA ARG A 7 10.36 -6.81 -8.34
C ARG A 7 9.19 -6.08 -8.96
N VAL A 8 9.33 -4.78 -9.19
CA VAL A 8 8.38 -3.97 -9.95
C VAL A 8 9.08 -3.48 -11.21
N ASP A 9 8.45 -3.69 -12.36
CA ASP A 9 8.98 -3.34 -13.67
C ASP A 9 7.87 -2.73 -14.51
N ASN A 10 8.00 -1.44 -14.87
CA ASN A 10 6.97 -0.66 -15.56
C ASN A 10 5.56 -0.79 -14.93
N GLY A 11 5.49 -0.76 -13.60
CA GLY A 11 4.25 -0.90 -12.85
C GLY A 11 3.69 -2.32 -12.75
N ILE A 12 4.35 -3.31 -13.35
CA ILE A 12 4.01 -4.72 -13.23
C ILE A 12 4.75 -5.30 -12.03
N LEU A 13 4.00 -5.87 -11.09
CA LEU A 13 4.58 -6.62 -9.98
C LEU A 13 4.95 -8.03 -10.43
N TRP A 14 6.14 -8.47 -10.08
CA TRP A 14 6.61 -9.84 -10.25
C TRP A 14 6.95 -10.42 -8.89
N ILE A 15 6.49 -11.64 -8.63
CA ILE A 15 6.84 -12.42 -7.44
C ILE A 15 7.36 -13.78 -7.92
N ALA A 16 8.55 -14.19 -7.47
CA ALA A 16 9.19 -15.43 -7.93
C ALA A 16 9.22 -15.57 -9.48
N ASN A 17 9.51 -14.48 -10.18
CA ASN A 17 9.50 -14.38 -11.66
C ASN A 17 8.14 -14.64 -12.33
N GLN A 18 7.04 -14.63 -11.59
CA GLN A 18 5.69 -14.67 -12.14
C GLN A 18 5.02 -13.30 -12.03
N PRO A 19 4.37 -12.80 -13.10
CA PRO A 19 3.65 -11.54 -13.03
C PRO A 19 2.40 -11.71 -12.16
N ILE A 20 2.18 -10.75 -11.27
CA ILE A 20 0.98 -10.66 -10.45
C ILE A 20 0.03 -9.66 -11.10
N HIS A 21 -1.14 -10.14 -11.49
CA HIS A 21 -2.19 -9.29 -12.05
C HIS A 21 -2.87 -8.49 -10.94
N LEU A 22 -2.56 -7.19 -10.90
CA LEU A 22 -3.23 -6.21 -10.05
C LEU A 22 -4.14 -5.32 -10.91
N PRO A 23 -5.21 -4.74 -10.34
CA PRO A 23 -6.18 -3.96 -11.12
C PRO A 23 -5.58 -2.69 -11.72
N HIS A 24 -4.49 -2.17 -11.13
CA HIS A 24 -3.78 -0.98 -11.59
C HIS A 24 -2.27 -1.14 -11.40
N PRO A 25 -1.44 -0.32 -12.10
CA PRO A 25 0.01 -0.35 -11.97
C PRO A 25 0.49 -0.13 -10.53
N VAL A 26 1.57 -0.81 -10.16
CA VAL A 26 2.26 -0.63 -8.89
C VAL A 26 3.14 0.61 -8.92
N LYS A 27 2.90 1.51 -7.96
CA LYS A 27 3.72 2.69 -7.72
C LYS A 27 4.80 2.44 -6.68
N VAL A 28 4.45 1.74 -5.60
CA VAL A 28 5.36 1.45 -4.49
C VAL A 28 5.15 0.00 -4.02
N ALA A 29 6.23 -0.69 -3.67
CA ALA A 29 6.20 -2.02 -3.08
C ALA A 29 7.22 -2.12 -1.93
N LEU A 30 6.74 -2.42 -0.71
CA LEU A 30 7.52 -2.46 0.52
C LEU A 30 7.40 -3.83 1.20
N PRO A 31 8.51 -4.55 1.42
CA PRO A 31 8.50 -5.86 2.03
C PRO A 31 8.56 -5.74 3.55
N TYR A 32 7.83 -6.62 4.24
CA TYR A 32 7.98 -6.84 5.68
C TYR A 32 7.68 -8.30 5.98
N ASP A 33 8.71 -9.02 6.44
CA ASP A 33 8.67 -10.46 6.73
C ASP A 33 8.21 -11.34 5.53
N ASP A 34 7.00 -11.89 5.60
CA ASP A 34 6.37 -12.71 4.56
C ASP A 34 5.35 -11.94 3.70
N ARG A 35 5.30 -10.62 3.87
CA ARG A 35 4.32 -9.72 3.24
C ARG A 35 4.98 -8.69 2.34
N LEU A 36 4.23 -8.26 1.33
CA LEU A 36 4.55 -7.15 0.47
C LEU A 36 3.38 -6.18 0.45
N ALA A 37 3.55 -5.00 1.04
CA ALA A 37 2.59 -3.91 0.91
C ALA A 37 2.82 -3.19 -0.42
N VAL A 38 1.74 -3.00 -1.17
CA VAL A 38 1.76 -2.44 -2.52
C VAL A 38 0.79 -1.28 -2.60
N LEU A 39 1.27 -0.13 -3.07
CA LEU A 39 0.42 0.99 -3.50
C LEU A 39 0.21 0.88 -5.00
N ILE A 40 -1.05 0.78 -5.42
CA ILE A 40 -1.45 0.82 -6.83
C ILE A 40 -1.98 2.20 -7.20
N GLU A 41 -1.74 2.61 -8.46
CA GLU A 41 -2.10 3.94 -8.96
C GLU A 41 -3.19 3.80 -10.04
N PRO A 42 -4.48 3.95 -9.69
CA PRO A 42 -5.56 3.99 -10.67
C PRO A 42 -5.46 5.26 -11.54
N PRO A 43 -6.07 5.24 -12.74
CA PRO A 43 -6.31 6.47 -13.50
C PRO A 43 -7.11 7.51 -12.70
N SER A 44 -6.93 8.80 -13.00
CA SER A 44 -7.52 9.92 -12.23
C SER A 44 -9.06 10.00 -12.23
N ASN A 45 -9.73 9.19 -13.05
CA ASN A 45 -11.19 9.13 -13.13
C ASN A 45 -11.79 7.89 -12.43
N VAL A 46 -10.98 7.12 -11.68
CA VAL A 46 -11.40 5.91 -10.98
C VAL A 46 -11.24 6.11 -9.47
N ILE A 47 -12.35 6.03 -8.73
CA ILE A 47 -12.34 6.08 -7.26
C ILE A 47 -11.74 4.79 -6.71
N SER A 48 -10.64 4.90 -5.97
CA SER A 48 -9.98 3.77 -5.34
C SER A 48 -9.43 4.14 -3.96
N ASN A 49 -10.33 4.29 -2.99
CA ASN A 49 -9.96 4.67 -1.62
C ASN A 49 -9.28 3.55 -0.82
N LYS A 50 -9.16 2.35 -1.40
CA LYS A 50 -8.49 1.18 -0.82
C LYS A 50 -7.36 0.69 -1.73
N ASN A 51 -6.59 1.62 -2.28
CA ASN A 51 -5.55 1.36 -3.28
C ASN A 51 -4.21 0.90 -2.70
N ILE A 52 -4.17 0.46 -1.44
CA ILE A 52 -3.04 -0.26 -0.86
C ILE A 52 -3.50 -1.66 -0.48
N LEU A 53 -2.68 -2.66 -0.80
CA LEU A 53 -2.92 -4.05 -0.47
C LEU A 53 -1.66 -4.72 0.06
N ALA A 54 -1.82 -5.75 0.88
CA ALA A 54 -0.73 -6.66 1.21
C ALA A 54 -0.87 -7.98 0.45
N LEU A 55 0.26 -8.47 -0.05
CA LEU A 55 0.39 -9.74 -0.74
C LEU A 55 1.29 -10.68 0.06
N SER A 56 1.02 -11.98 0.02
CA SER A 56 1.97 -13.00 0.48
C SER A 56 3.11 -13.19 -0.53
N ARG A 57 4.14 -13.97 -0.16
CA ARG A 57 5.20 -14.47 -1.06
C ARG A 57 4.72 -15.28 -2.27
N HIS A 58 3.43 -15.62 -2.32
CA HIS A 58 2.81 -16.32 -3.45
C HIS A 58 1.86 -15.41 -4.24
N GLY A 59 1.86 -14.10 -3.97
CA GLY A 59 0.99 -13.14 -4.66
C GLY A 59 -0.49 -13.22 -4.25
N LYS A 60 -0.82 -13.91 -3.14
CA LYS A 60 -2.18 -13.91 -2.61
C LYS A 60 -2.45 -12.61 -1.86
N VAL A 61 -3.55 -11.94 -2.18
CA VAL A 61 -4.05 -10.79 -1.40
C VAL A 61 -4.41 -11.24 0.02
N LEU A 62 -3.77 -10.62 1.01
CA LEU A 62 -4.00 -10.83 2.43
C LEU A 62 -5.03 -9.85 2.97
N TRP A 63 -4.90 -8.57 2.61
CA TRP A 63 -5.82 -7.51 2.98
C TRP A 63 -5.72 -6.32 2.01
N TYR A 64 -6.75 -5.48 2.05
CA TYR A 64 -6.73 -4.11 1.52
C TYR A 64 -6.72 -3.15 2.68
N ILE A 65 -6.05 -2.01 2.51
CA ILE A 65 -6.05 -0.95 3.52
C ILE A 65 -7.50 -0.52 3.82
N GLN A 66 -7.77 -0.19 5.07
CA GLN A 66 -9.00 0.47 5.45
C GLN A 66 -9.12 1.81 4.71
N GLU A 67 -10.34 2.15 4.26
CA GLU A 67 -10.60 3.47 3.70
C GLU A 67 -10.42 4.56 4.76
N SER A 68 -9.82 5.69 4.38
CA SER A 68 -9.68 6.85 5.27
C SER A 68 -11.04 7.25 5.85
N PRO A 69 -11.23 7.26 7.17
CA PRO A 69 -12.48 7.69 7.79
C PRO A 69 -12.63 9.22 7.80
N HIS A 70 -11.57 9.96 7.46
CA HIS A 70 -11.55 11.42 7.46
C HIS A 70 -11.61 12.00 6.04
N GLY A 71 -12.19 13.19 5.93
CA GLY A 71 -12.44 13.91 4.68
C GLY A 71 -13.93 13.94 4.31
N THR A 72 -14.35 14.98 3.57
CA THR A 72 -15.74 15.11 3.09
C THR A 72 -15.90 14.66 1.65
N GLN A 73 -14.80 14.53 0.91
CA GLN A 73 -14.79 14.07 -0.47
C GLN A 73 -15.03 12.56 -0.54
N ALA A 74 -15.83 12.17 -1.55
CA ALA A 74 -16.03 10.76 -1.86
C ALA A 74 -14.74 10.08 -2.32
N ASP A 75 -13.95 10.76 -3.15
CA ASP A 75 -12.66 10.29 -3.63
C ASP A 75 -11.52 10.84 -2.76
N LYS A 76 -10.79 9.92 -2.12
CA LYS A 76 -9.73 10.18 -1.15
C LYS A 76 -8.73 9.02 -1.16
N PRO A 77 -8.03 8.78 -2.27
CA PRO A 77 -7.07 7.68 -2.38
C PRO A 77 -5.84 7.92 -1.50
N TYR A 78 -5.12 6.85 -1.20
CA TYR A 78 -3.79 6.98 -0.63
C TYR A 78 -2.78 7.33 -1.73
N MET A 79 -1.93 8.31 -1.46
CA MET A 79 -1.05 8.92 -2.45
C MET A 79 0.41 8.53 -2.26
N SER A 80 0.78 8.13 -1.04
CA SER A 80 2.14 7.73 -0.69
C SER A 80 2.13 6.54 0.27
N LEU A 81 3.15 5.70 0.17
CA LEU A 81 3.39 4.57 1.05
C LEU A 81 4.88 4.50 1.35
N HIS A 82 5.27 4.43 2.63
CA HIS A 82 6.66 4.31 3.07
C HIS A 82 6.75 3.60 4.42
N CYS A 83 7.94 3.14 4.81
CA CYS A 83 8.21 2.73 6.18
C CYS A 83 8.89 3.88 6.93
N ASP A 84 8.48 4.12 8.18
CA ASP A 84 9.20 5.05 9.04
C ASP A 84 10.52 4.45 9.58
N LYS A 85 11.24 5.22 10.39
CA LYS A 85 12.53 4.79 11.00
C LYS A 85 12.40 3.57 11.94
N ASN A 86 11.19 3.27 12.42
CA ASN A 86 10.90 2.16 13.30
C ASN A 86 10.31 0.95 12.55
N GLY A 87 10.14 1.04 11.22
CA GLY A 87 9.53 0.00 10.40
C GLY A 87 8.01 0.01 10.36
N ALA A 88 7.36 1.03 10.92
CA ALA A 88 5.90 1.20 10.80
C ALA A 88 5.53 1.58 9.37
N LEU A 89 4.47 0.96 8.84
CA LEU A 89 3.97 1.25 7.50
C LEU A 89 3.11 2.51 7.52
N ILE A 90 3.54 3.55 6.80
CA ILE A 90 2.86 4.85 6.78
C ILE A 90 2.23 5.09 5.40
N ALA A 91 0.93 5.36 5.41
CA ALA A 91 0.15 5.72 4.23
C ALA A 91 -0.31 7.18 4.31
N GLY A 92 0.10 7.99 3.34
CA GLY A 92 -0.36 9.38 3.20
C GLY A 92 -1.60 9.42 2.32
N ASN A 93 -2.66 10.06 2.79
CA ASN A 93 -3.92 10.18 2.07
C ASN A 93 -4.02 11.53 1.36
N TRP A 94 -4.80 11.58 0.27
CA TRP A 94 -5.11 12.81 -0.46
C TRP A 94 -5.65 13.94 0.43
N ASN A 95 -6.34 13.60 1.53
CA ASN A 95 -6.86 14.58 2.48
C ASN A 95 -5.79 15.29 3.34
N GLY A 96 -4.50 14.98 3.15
CA GLY A 96 -3.38 15.59 3.87
C GLY A 96 -3.03 14.92 5.20
N LEU A 97 -3.74 13.88 5.60
CA LEU A 97 -3.43 13.08 6.79
C LEU A 97 -2.53 11.88 6.43
N SER A 98 -1.71 11.50 7.39
CA SER A 98 -0.91 10.28 7.35
C SER A 98 -1.42 9.29 8.38
N TYR A 99 -1.41 8.02 8.00
CA TYR A 99 -1.91 6.92 8.81
C TYR A 99 -0.84 5.85 8.99
N SER A 100 -0.73 5.34 10.20
CA SER A 100 -0.02 4.10 10.47
C SER A 100 -0.94 2.96 10.06
N VAL A 101 -0.42 2.01 9.29
CA VAL A 101 -1.14 0.86 8.77
C VAL A 101 -0.67 -0.39 9.48
N ASP A 102 -1.60 -1.16 10.02
CA ASP A 102 -1.31 -2.44 10.64
C ASP A 102 -0.95 -3.49 9.56
N TRP A 103 0.28 -4.01 9.61
CA TRP A 103 0.78 -5.03 8.67
C TRP A 103 -0.05 -6.32 8.64
N SER A 104 -0.74 -6.66 9.72
CA SER A 104 -1.50 -7.90 9.85
C SER A 104 -2.83 -7.84 9.11
N ASN A 105 -3.49 -6.69 9.10
CA ASN A 105 -4.90 -6.58 8.70
C ASN A 105 -5.27 -5.33 7.88
N GLY A 106 -4.36 -4.37 7.67
CA GLY A 106 -4.61 -3.17 6.87
C GLY A 106 -5.43 -2.08 7.58
N SER A 107 -5.72 -2.23 8.87
CA SER A 107 -6.41 -1.20 9.66
C SER A 107 -5.50 0.01 9.84
N ILE A 108 -6.10 1.18 10.01
CA ILE A 108 -5.36 2.43 10.10
C ILE A 108 -5.57 3.15 11.42
N SER A 109 -4.54 3.83 11.90
CA SER A 109 -4.60 4.80 12.98
C SER A 109 -3.92 6.10 12.54
N VAL A 110 -4.45 7.25 12.97
CA VAL A 110 -3.86 8.55 12.63
C VAL A 110 -2.49 8.65 13.27
N VAL A 111 -1.47 9.00 12.48
CA VAL A 111 -0.17 9.39 13.03
C VAL A 111 -0.33 10.81 13.55
N SER A 112 -0.30 11.01 14.86
CA SER A 112 -0.21 12.38 15.39
C SER A 112 1.12 12.95 14.92
N VAL A 113 1.09 13.91 14.01
CA VAL A 113 2.27 14.74 13.77
C VAL A 113 2.34 15.68 14.97
N GLU A 114 3.15 15.32 15.98
CA GLU A 114 3.60 16.33 16.93
C GLU A 114 4.31 17.42 16.10
N LYS A 115 3.81 18.65 16.22
CA LYS A 115 4.42 19.83 15.60
C LYS A 115 5.76 20.13 16.23
#